data_AF-X1R646-F1
#
_entry.id   AF-X1R646-F1
#
_cell.length_a   1.000
_cell.length_b   1.000
_cell.length_c   1.000
_cell.angle_alpha   90.00
_cell.angle_beta   90.00
_cell.angle_gamma   90.00
#
_symmetry.space_group_name_H-M   'P 1'
#
loop_
_entity.id
_entity.type
_entity.pdbx_description
1 polymer ?
#
loop_
_entity_poly.entity_id
_entity_poly.type
_entity_poly.pdbx_seq_one_letter_code
_entity_poly.pdbx_strand_id
1 'polypeptide(L)'
;LDENFKKLETNFETLYGHFNKMSLDLNRPIDLDWGRILPLDRIFSQHSPSAHITEDFFNNKIAFFVPLNFPRYSLSEKTELGPKWNRKEWAHARMGDMFTSRVPAEIYQKRSQAYADSSAYIYEYNIYMGTLIDKKFETYFPEDLKLIAHWGLRDELKARYADPEGIFKQKIIYEIMLRIINQQIPEIVINNPEYQWNPFTNKIYKDKKELAFTPEPLTRYKHFLNNFNSAKMIDPYYPDFPTQIKRVFEAGREIPEAEVEALFTSFISSPQVKKVGKLIQKR
;
A
#
# COMPACT_ATOMS: atom_id res chain seq x y z
N LEU A 1 -22.99 -30.58 -11.72
CA LEU A 1 -22.54 -29.31 -11.11
C LEU A 1 -21.09 -29.42 -10.67
N ASP A 2 -20.71 -30.45 -9.90
CA ASP A 2 -19.35 -30.66 -9.38
C ASP A 2 -18.25 -30.69 -10.45
N GLU A 3 -18.49 -31.38 -11.57
CA GLU A 3 -17.52 -31.39 -12.68
C GLU A 3 -17.30 -29.99 -13.26
N ASN A 4 -18.38 -29.24 -13.47
CA ASN A 4 -18.30 -27.86 -13.96
C ASN A 4 -17.62 -26.94 -12.94
N PHE A 5 -17.90 -27.11 -11.64
CA PHE A 5 -17.17 -26.42 -10.57
C PHE A 5 -15.68 -26.68 -10.68
N LYS A 6 -15.26 -27.94 -10.84
CA LYS A 6 -13.84 -28.29 -10.96
C LYS A 6 -13.18 -27.68 -12.20
N LYS A 7 -13.90 -27.61 -13.33
CA LYS A 7 -13.41 -26.93 -14.54
C LYS A 7 -13.23 -25.43 -14.32
N LEU A 8 -14.18 -24.77 -13.65
CA LEU A 8 -14.05 -23.35 -13.30
C LEU A 8 -12.86 -23.13 -12.37
N GLU A 9 -12.72 -23.93 -11.31
CA GLU A 9 -11.60 -23.85 -10.37
C GLU A 9 -10.25 -23.95 -11.09
N THR A 10 -10.03 -25.00 -11.90
CA THR A 10 -8.77 -25.19 -12.62
C THR A 10 -8.48 -24.05 -13.61
N ASN A 11 -9.50 -23.60 -14.35
CA ASN A 11 -9.31 -22.54 -15.35
C ASN A 11 -9.04 -21.19 -14.67
N PHE A 12 -9.72 -20.88 -13.58
CA PHE A 12 -9.51 -19.65 -12.82
C PHE A 12 -8.14 -19.65 -12.13
N GLU A 13 -7.73 -20.77 -11.53
CA GLU A 13 -6.39 -20.92 -10.97
C GLU A 13 -5.31 -20.68 -12.04
N THR A 14 -5.48 -21.26 -13.22
CA THR A 14 -4.57 -21.06 -14.37
C THR A 14 -4.49 -19.59 -14.75
N LEU A 15 -5.63 -18.95 -14.99
CA LEU A 15 -5.68 -17.56 -15.45
C LEU A 15 -5.13 -16.58 -14.40
N TYR A 16 -5.65 -16.63 -13.18
CA TYR A 16 -5.24 -15.69 -12.13
C TYR A 16 -3.78 -15.93 -11.70
N GLY A 17 -3.32 -17.18 -11.68
CA GLY A 17 -1.91 -17.51 -11.45
C GLY A 17 -1.00 -16.90 -12.53
N HIS A 18 -1.36 -17.03 -13.80
CA HIS A 18 -0.59 -16.45 -14.91
C HIS A 18 -0.66 -14.93 -14.96
N PHE A 19 -1.81 -14.31 -14.69
CA PHE A 19 -1.90 -12.85 -14.55
C PHE A 19 -1.03 -12.32 -13.43
N ASN A 20 -1.04 -12.98 -12.26
CA ASN A 20 -0.16 -12.61 -11.16
C ASN A 20 1.31 -12.72 -11.56
N LYS A 21 1.70 -13.82 -12.22
CA LYS A 21 3.08 -13.99 -12.72
C LYS A 21 3.46 -12.87 -13.70
N MET A 22 2.61 -12.57 -14.68
CA MET A 22 2.86 -11.48 -15.64
C MET A 22 3.06 -10.15 -14.91
N SER A 23 2.19 -9.80 -13.97
CA SER A 23 2.33 -8.58 -13.17
C SER A 23 3.66 -8.55 -12.40
N LEU A 24 4.04 -9.64 -11.73
CA LEU A 24 5.31 -9.71 -10.99
C LEU A 24 6.52 -9.58 -11.92
N ASP A 25 6.50 -10.26 -13.07
CA ASP A 25 7.59 -10.23 -14.05
C ASP A 25 7.77 -8.83 -14.65
N LEU A 26 6.67 -8.13 -14.98
CA LEU A 26 6.69 -6.76 -15.51
C LEU A 26 7.15 -5.71 -14.50
N ASN A 27 6.90 -5.93 -13.20
CA ASN A 27 7.29 -5.01 -12.13
C ASN A 27 8.72 -5.21 -11.61
N ARG A 28 9.43 -6.28 -12.01
CA ARG A 28 10.79 -6.56 -11.53
C ARG A 28 11.75 -5.37 -11.60
N PRO A 29 11.82 -4.59 -12.70
CA PRO A 29 12.75 -3.46 -12.77
C PRO A 29 12.45 -2.34 -11.77
N ILE A 30 11.20 -2.25 -11.29
CA ILE A 30 10.75 -1.25 -10.31
C ILE A 30 10.93 -1.79 -8.89
N ASP A 31 10.56 -3.04 -8.66
CA ASP A 31 10.51 -3.64 -7.32
C ASP A 31 11.86 -4.19 -6.85
N LEU A 32 12.77 -4.52 -7.78
CA LEU A 32 14.08 -5.09 -7.52
C LEU A 32 15.19 -4.14 -7.95
N ASP A 33 16.38 -4.29 -7.35
CA ASP A 33 17.55 -3.51 -7.71
C ASP A 33 18.18 -4.02 -9.02
N TRP A 34 17.57 -3.63 -10.15
CA TRP A 34 18.04 -3.91 -11.51
C TRP A 34 18.85 -2.73 -12.10
N GLY A 35 19.23 -1.77 -11.25
CA GLY A 35 19.88 -0.53 -11.65
C GLY A 35 18.89 0.59 -11.95
N ARG A 36 19.19 1.41 -12.96
CA ARG A 36 18.41 2.62 -13.26
C ARG A 36 17.04 2.25 -13.82
N ILE A 37 15.98 2.71 -13.15
CA ILE A 37 14.60 2.66 -13.67
C ILE A 37 14.46 3.57 -14.90
N LEU A 38 14.05 2.99 -16.03
CA LEU A 38 13.80 3.70 -17.28
C LEU A 38 12.32 4.11 -17.41
N PRO A 39 12.00 5.09 -18.27
CA PRO A 39 10.61 5.45 -18.55
C PRO A 39 9.76 4.28 -19.04
N LEU A 40 10.35 3.35 -19.81
CA LEU A 40 9.64 2.17 -20.31
C LEU A 40 9.25 1.20 -19.19
N ASP A 41 10.11 1.03 -18.19
CA ASP A 41 9.82 0.18 -17.03
C ASP A 41 8.58 0.68 -16.28
N ARG A 42 8.41 2.01 -16.18
CA ARG A 42 7.21 2.62 -15.59
C ARG A 42 5.97 2.39 -16.41
N ILE A 43 6.07 2.43 -17.73
CA ILE A 43 4.92 2.16 -18.60
C ILE A 43 4.48 0.70 -18.44
N PHE A 44 5.42 -0.23 -18.34
CA PHE A 44 5.11 -1.64 -18.11
C PHE A 44 4.54 -1.89 -16.71
N SER A 45 5.04 -1.21 -15.67
CA SER A 45 4.49 -1.35 -14.31
C SER A 45 3.05 -0.84 -14.18
N GLN A 46 2.65 0.12 -15.01
CA GLN A 46 1.28 0.62 -15.06
C GLN A 46 0.29 -0.38 -15.70
N HIS A 47 0.77 -1.32 -16.52
CA HIS A 47 -0.10 -2.25 -17.25
C HIS A 47 -0.67 -3.34 -16.34
N SER A 48 -2.01 -3.48 -16.30
CA SER A 48 -2.69 -4.62 -15.69
C SER A 48 -3.02 -5.68 -16.74
N PRO A 49 -2.38 -6.88 -16.71
CA PRO A 49 -2.66 -7.97 -17.64
C PRO A 49 -4.07 -8.53 -17.52
N SER A 50 -4.69 -8.40 -16.36
CA SER A 50 -6.02 -8.95 -16.08
C SER A 50 -7.16 -7.95 -16.27
N ALA A 51 -6.89 -6.71 -16.70
CA ALA A 51 -7.89 -5.65 -16.74
C ALA A 51 -9.17 -6.02 -17.52
N HIS A 52 -9.03 -6.77 -18.61
CA HIS A 52 -10.15 -7.15 -19.49
C HIS A 52 -10.84 -8.46 -19.11
N ILE A 53 -10.29 -9.26 -18.18
CA ILE A 53 -10.75 -10.64 -17.99
C ILE A 53 -12.25 -10.74 -17.64
N THR A 54 -12.73 -9.83 -16.80
CA THR A 54 -14.15 -9.80 -16.39
C THR A 54 -15.04 -9.45 -17.58
N GLU A 55 -14.65 -8.48 -18.41
CA GLU A 55 -15.37 -8.07 -19.61
C GLU A 55 -15.42 -9.20 -20.64
N ASP A 56 -14.28 -9.84 -20.91
CA ASP A 56 -14.17 -10.99 -21.82
C ASP A 56 -15.06 -12.15 -21.37
N PHE A 57 -15.11 -12.42 -20.06
CA PHE A 57 -15.96 -13.45 -19.49
C PHE A 57 -17.45 -13.15 -19.56
N PHE A 58 -17.85 -11.89 -19.51
CA PHE A 58 -19.24 -11.53 -19.84
C PHE A 58 -19.53 -11.69 -21.33
N ASN A 59 -18.60 -11.27 -22.20
CA ASN A 59 -18.76 -11.34 -23.66
C ASN A 59 -18.86 -12.79 -24.17
N ASN A 60 -18.01 -13.68 -23.68
CA ASN A 60 -18.02 -15.11 -24.05
C ASN A 60 -18.99 -15.96 -23.21
N LYS A 61 -19.73 -15.32 -22.31
CA LYS A 61 -20.76 -15.88 -21.44
C LYS A 61 -20.30 -16.78 -20.28
N ILE A 62 -18.99 -16.95 -20.05
CA ILE A 62 -18.46 -17.68 -18.88
C ILE A 62 -18.96 -17.06 -17.57
N ALA A 63 -18.96 -15.73 -17.47
CA ALA A 63 -19.38 -15.03 -16.26
C ALA A 63 -20.87 -15.22 -15.93
N PHE A 64 -21.72 -15.55 -16.90
CA PHE A 64 -23.13 -15.87 -16.64
C PHE A 64 -23.32 -17.28 -16.10
N PHE A 65 -22.41 -18.21 -16.42
CA PHE A 65 -22.48 -19.58 -15.92
C PHE A 65 -22.42 -19.63 -14.39
N VAL A 66 -21.60 -18.78 -13.78
CA VAL A 66 -21.43 -18.74 -12.33
C VAL A 66 -22.71 -18.37 -11.56
N PRO A 67 -23.32 -17.18 -11.73
CA PRO A 67 -24.51 -16.78 -10.98
C PRO A 67 -25.74 -17.64 -11.29
N LEU A 68 -25.78 -18.35 -12.42
CA LEU A 68 -26.85 -19.32 -12.73
C LEU A 68 -26.72 -20.64 -11.96
N ASN A 69 -25.51 -20.99 -11.51
CA ASN A 69 -25.22 -22.32 -10.94
C ASN A 69 -24.71 -22.28 -9.49
N PHE A 70 -24.18 -21.15 -9.04
CA PHE A 70 -23.59 -20.98 -7.72
C PHE A 70 -24.21 -19.74 -7.04
N PRO A 71 -24.90 -19.92 -5.91
CA PRO A 71 -25.52 -18.81 -5.20
C PRO A 71 -24.46 -17.88 -4.60
N ARG A 72 -24.77 -16.59 -4.60
CA ARG A 72 -24.01 -15.58 -3.86
C ARG A 72 -24.66 -15.36 -2.50
N TYR A 73 -23.82 -15.17 -1.48
CA TYR A 73 -24.27 -14.85 -0.12
C TYR A 73 -23.70 -13.51 0.33
N SER A 74 -24.52 -12.71 1.01
CA SER A 74 -24.10 -11.54 1.78
C SER A 74 -23.20 -11.96 2.95
N LEU A 75 -22.47 -10.99 3.53
CA LEU A 75 -21.67 -11.26 4.72
C LEU A 75 -22.53 -11.78 5.89
N SER A 76 -23.71 -11.19 6.12
CA SER A 76 -24.64 -11.65 7.16
C SER A 76 -25.05 -13.11 6.97
N GLU A 77 -25.37 -13.51 5.74
CA GLU A 77 -25.72 -14.91 5.43
C GLU A 77 -24.53 -15.84 5.63
N LYS A 78 -23.32 -15.43 5.22
CA LYS A 78 -22.09 -16.21 5.45
C LYS A 78 -21.80 -16.38 6.94
N THR A 79 -22.00 -15.35 7.76
CA THR A 79 -21.83 -15.43 9.21
C THR A 79 -22.82 -16.40 9.84
N GLU A 80 -24.07 -16.41 9.40
CA GLU A 80 -25.11 -17.30 9.94
C GLU A 80 -24.97 -18.75 9.46
N LEU A 81 -24.72 -18.95 8.16
CA LEU A 81 -24.74 -20.25 7.50
C LEU A 81 -23.37 -20.92 7.48
N GLY A 82 -22.29 -20.14 7.43
CA GLY A 82 -20.91 -20.60 7.31
C GLY A 82 -20.48 -21.66 8.34
N PRO A 83 -20.87 -21.55 9.63
CA PRO A 83 -20.57 -22.58 10.63
C PRO A 83 -21.20 -23.94 10.33
N LYS A 84 -22.27 -23.99 9.52
CA LYS A 84 -22.99 -25.21 9.13
C LYS A 84 -22.49 -25.78 7.80
N TRP A 85 -21.74 -24.99 7.03
CA TRP A 85 -21.27 -25.40 5.71
C TRP A 85 -20.10 -26.37 5.80
N ASN A 86 -20.16 -27.42 4.99
CA ASN A 86 -19.02 -28.25 4.68
C ASN A 86 -18.10 -27.54 3.66
N ARG A 87 -16.93 -28.14 3.40
CA ARG A 87 -15.93 -27.57 2.48
C ARG A 87 -16.48 -27.31 1.07
N LYS A 88 -17.36 -28.18 0.56
CA LYS A 88 -17.95 -28.05 -0.78
C LYS A 88 -18.93 -26.87 -0.84
N GLU A 89 -19.75 -26.71 0.19
CA GLU A 89 -20.68 -25.58 0.31
C GLU A 89 -19.91 -24.25 0.38
N TRP A 90 -18.83 -24.19 1.18
CA TRP A 90 -17.92 -23.05 1.20
C TRP A 90 -17.31 -22.76 -0.18
N ALA A 91 -16.85 -23.79 -0.89
CA ALA A 91 -16.25 -23.63 -2.21
C ALA A 91 -17.27 -23.10 -3.23
N HIS A 92 -18.52 -23.58 -3.19
CA HIS A 92 -19.60 -23.10 -4.03
C HIS A 92 -19.98 -21.65 -3.70
N ALA A 93 -20.07 -21.28 -2.42
CA ALA A 93 -20.33 -19.90 -2.01
C ALA A 93 -19.24 -18.94 -2.54
N ARG A 94 -17.96 -19.32 -2.43
CA ARG A 94 -16.83 -18.55 -2.97
C ARG A 94 -16.86 -18.43 -4.50
N MET A 95 -17.33 -19.46 -5.20
CA MET A 95 -17.54 -19.38 -6.66
C MET A 95 -18.60 -18.33 -7.00
N GLY A 96 -19.69 -18.27 -6.23
CA GLY A 96 -20.76 -17.27 -6.40
C GLY A 96 -20.32 -15.81 -6.23
N ASP A 97 -19.18 -15.57 -5.57
CA ASP A 97 -18.66 -14.21 -5.34
C ASP A 97 -17.90 -13.61 -6.54
N MET A 98 -17.51 -14.41 -7.54
CA MET A 98 -16.59 -14.00 -8.59
C MET A 98 -17.13 -12.89 -9.51
N PHE A 99 -18.42 -12.94 -9.88
CA PHE A 99 -19.01 -12.07 -10.91
C PHE A 99 -20.12 -11.18 -10.34
N THR A 100 -19.81 -10.52 -9.23
CA THR A 100 -20.72 -9.65 -8.46
C THR A 100 -20.75 -8.20 -8.95
N SER A 101 -19.90 -7.86 -9.93
CA SER A 101 -19.79 -6.53 -10.51
C SER A 101 -19.33 -6.62 -11.97
N ARG A 102 -19.48 -5.52 -12.72
CA ARG A 102 -19.04 -5.40 -14.11
C ARG A 102 -18.27 -4.10 -14.32
N VAL A 103 -17.10 -4.02 -13.71
CA VAL A 103 -16.24 -2.84 -13.86
C VAL A 103 -15.56 -2.87 -15.25
N PRO A 104 -15.63 -1.78 -16.04
CA PRO A 104 -14.93 -1.67 -17.30
C PRO A 104 -13.42 -1.83 -17.15
N ALA A 105 -12.79 -2.47 -18.13
CA ALA A 105 -11.35 -2.71 -18.14
C ALA A 105 -10.54 -1.41 -18.05
N GLU A 106 -11.01 -0.33 -18.68
CA GLU A 106 -10.36 0.99 -18.63
C GLU A 106 -10.27 1.55 -17.20
N ILE A 107 -11.22 1.22 -16.32
CA ILE A 107 -11.17 1.65 -14.91
C ILE A 107 -10.13 0.86 -14.15
N TYR A 108 -10.03 -0.46 -14.40
CA TYR A 108 -8.96 -1.27 -13.82
C TYR A 108 -7.58 -0.81 -14.30
N GLN A 109 -7.44 -0.42 -15.57
CA GLN A 109 -6.18 0.14 -16.07
C GLN A 109 -5.85 1.49 -15.44
N LYS A 110 -6.81 2.42 -15.36
CA LYS A 110 -6.61 3.72 -14.67
C LYS A 110 -6.21 3.53 -13.21
N ARG A 111 -6.81 2.55 -12.54
CA ARG A 111 -6.42 2.18 -11.17
C ARG A 111 -5.00 1.64 -11.14
N SER A 112 -4.65 0.67 -11.98
CA SER A 112 -3.29 0.13 -12.08
C SER A 112 -2.26 1.23 -12.29
N GLN A 113 -2.54 2.17 -13.20
CA GLN A 113 -1.69 3.33 -13.46
C GLN A 113 -1.51 4.23 -12.22
N ALA A 114 -2.60 4.61 -11.55
CA ALA A 114 -2.52 5.45 -10.35
C ALA A 114 -1.69 4.79 -9.23
N TYR A 115 -1.86 3.49 -9.03
CA TYR A 115 -1.07 2.72 -8.07
C TYR A 115 0.41 2.69 -8.47
N ALA A 116 0.73 2.33 -9.71
CA ALA A 116 2.10 2.27 -10.21
C ALA A 116 2.82 3.62 -10.09
N ASP A 117 2.15 4.72 -10.42
CA ASP A 117 2.71 6.08 -10.28
C ASP A 117 3.03 6.39 -8.81
N SER A 118 2.14 6.04 -7.89
CA SER A 118 2.36 6.26 -6.45
C SER A 118 3.46 5.35 -5.89
N SER A 119 3.56 4.11 -6.36
CA SER A 119 4.62 3.17 -5.98
C SER A 119 5.97 3.63 -6.47
N ALA A 120 6.07 4.07 -7.73
CA ALA A 120 7.32 4.57 -8.30
C ALA A 120 7.83 5.80 -7.53
N TYR A 121 6.93 6.75 -7.20
CA TYR A 121 7.24 7.86 -6.32
C TYR A 121 7.79 7.40 -4.95
N ILE A 122 7.22 6.34 -4.36
CA ILE A 122 7.68 5.78 -3.09
C ILE A 122 9.07 5.12 -3.22
N TYR A 123 9.30 4.29 -4.24
CA TYR A 123 10.54 3.55 -4.44
C TYR A 123 11.74 4.45 -4.72
N GLU A 124 11.47 5.58 -5.38
CA GLU A 124 12.47 6.60 -5.63
C GLU A 124 12.55 7.63 -4.52
N TYR A 125 11.96 7.43 -3.34
CA TYR A 125 12.06 8.42 -2.27
C TYR A 125 13.12 8.02 -1.25
N ASN A 126 14.38 8.42 -1.46
CA ASN A 126 15.48 8.06 -0.56
C ASN A 126 16.10 9.27 0.14
N ILE A 127 16.54 9.05 1.38
CA ILE A 127 17.30 10.00 2.19
C ILE A 127 18.69 9.43 2.44
N TYR A 128 19.72 10.24 2.18
CA TYR A 128 21.11 9.92 2.53
C TYR A 128 21.34 10.32 3.98
N MET A 129 21.37 9.34 4.87
CA MET A 129 21.42 9.57 6.31
C MET A 129 22.79 10.09 6.76
N GLY A 130 23.86 9.73 6.06
CA GLY A 130 25.23 10.18 6.34
C GLY A 130 25.46 11.68 6.13
N THR A 131 24.59 12.35 5.36
CA THR A 131 24.69 13.80 5.10
C THR A 131 23.90 14.63 6.11
N LEU A 132 23.21 13.98 7.04
CA LEU A 132 22.42 14.64 8.06
C LEU A 132 23.32 15.21 9.15
N ILE A 133 23.11 16.48 9.47
CA ILE A 133 23.90 17.22 10.44
C ILE A 133 23.04 17.82 11.55
N ASP A 134 23.61 17.98 12.74
CA ASP A 134 23.01 18.78 13.81
C ASP A 134 23.39 20.27 13.71
N LYS A 135 23.17 21.04 14.79
CA LYS A 135 23.54 22.47 14.84
C LYS A 135 25.05 22.70 14.94
N LYS A 136 25.82 21.67 15.30
CA LYS A 136 27.28 21.68 15.43
C LYS A 136 27.99 21.11 14.20
N PHE A 137 27.24 20.72 13.16
CA PHE A 137 27.74 20.04 11.96
C PHE A 137 28.23 18.60 12.23
N GLU A 138 27.74 17.95 13.29
CA GLU A 138 28.05 16.55 13.59
C GLU A 138 27.10 15.62 12.84
N THR A 139 27.62 14.46 12.40
CA THR A 139 26.87 13.39 11.73
C THR A 139 26.69 12.19 12.66
N TYR A 140 25.62 11.41 12.47
CA TYR A 140 25.22 10.34 13.41
C TYR A 140 24.94 8.98 12.77
N PHE A 141 25.03 8.91 11.45
CA PHE A 141 24.76 7.73 10.64
C PHE A 141 25.96 7.42 9.75
N PRO A 142 26.13 6.16 9.30
CA PRO A 142 27.16 5.82 8.32
C PRO A 142 27.06 6.69 7.07
N GLU A 143 28.21 7.03 6.50
CA GLU A 143 28.34 7.96 5.38
C GLU A 143 27.54 7.50 4.14
N ASP A 144 27.54 6.19 3.88
CA ASP A 144 26.89 5.53 2.75
C ASP A 144 25.44 5.10 3.04
N LEU A 145 24.92 5.36 4.25
CA LEU A 145 23.58 4.90 4.62
C LEU A 145 22.50 5.65 3.82
N LYS A 146 21.91 4.96 2.85
CA LYS A 146 20.77 5.40 2.05
C LYS A 146 19.51 4.66 2.47
N LEU A 147 18.48 5.39 2.88
CA LEU A 147 17.22 4.81 3.33
C LEU A 147 16.05 5.26 2.45
N ILE A 148 15.27 4.30 1.97
CA ILE A 148 13.95 4.55 1.41
C ILE A 148 13.01 5.07 2.49
N ALA A 149 12.29 6.16 2.21
CA ALA A 149 11.46 6.84 3.18
C ALA A 149 10.25 6.02 3.64
N HIS A 150 9.72 5.13 2.79
CA HIS A 150 8.51 4.37 3.10
C HIS A 150 8.68 3.38 4.25
N TRP A 151 9.82 2.66 4.31
CA TRP A 151 10.06 1.64 5.33
C TRP A 151 11.47 1.71 5.94
N GLY A 152 12.48 2.11 5.17
CA GLY A 152 13.86 2.24 5.66
C GLY A 152 13.98 3.20 6.85
N LEU A 153 13.35 4.38 6.80
CA LEU A 153 13.35 5.31 7.94
C LEU A 153 12.69 4.71 9.19
N ARG A 154 11.53 4.05 9.04
CA ARG A 154 10.83 3.40 10.14
C ARG A 154 11.66 2.27 10.76
N ASP A 155 12.29 1.46 9.93
CA ASP A 155 13.04 0.29 10.36
C ASP A 155 14.35 0.70 11.03
N GLU A 156 15.03 1.72 10.49
CA GLU A 156 16.19 2.34 11.15
C GLU A 156 15.79 2.97 12.49
N LEU A 157 14.66 3.67 12.58
CA LEU A 157 14.16 4.21 13.84
C LEU A 157 13.96 3.11 14.90
N LYS A 158 13.36 1.98 14.50
CA LYS A 158 13.16 0.83 15.38
C LYS A 158 14.46 0.14 15.77
N ALA A 159 15.43 0.05 14.85
CA ALA A 159 16.74 -0.53 15.13
C ALA A 159 17.48 0.21 16.26
N ARG A 160 17.13 1.48 16.51
CA ARG A 160 17.68 2.29 17.61
C ARG A 160 16.96 2.16 18.94
N TYR A 161 15.95 1.29 19.08
CA TYR A 161 15.23 1.13 20.35
C TYR A 161 16.06 0.47 21.46
N ALA A 162 16.98 -0.42 21.09
CA ALA A 162 17.88 -1.08 22.03
C ALA A 162 19.21 -0.34 22.24
N ASP A 163 19.48 0.69 21.43
CA ASP A 163 20.69 1.50 21.49
C ASP A 163 20.59 2.50 22.67
N PRO A 164 21.46 2.42 23.69
CA PRO A 164 21.43 3.33 24.83
C PRO A 164 21.56 4.82 24.44
N GLU A 165 22.20 5.11 23.31
CA GLU A 165 22.37 6.46 22.77
C GLU A 165 21.46 6.73 21.55
N GLY A 166 20.57 5.77 21.25
CA GLY A 166 19.73 5.77 20.06
C GLY A 166 18.67 6.88 20.03
N ILE A 167 18.33 7.47 21.18
CA ILE A 167 17.24 8.47 21.29
C ILE A 167 17.47 9.67 20.38
N PHE A 168 18.72 10.11 20.22
CA PHE A 168 19.04 11.27 19.37
C PHE A 168 18.86 10.92 17.89
N LYS A 169 19.31 9.74 17.46
CA LYS A 169 19.11 9.23 16.10
C LYS A 169 17.63 9.03 15.78
N GLN A 170 16.85 8.51 16.73
CA GLN A 170 15.39 8.39 16.60
C GLN A 170 14.73 9.75 16.39
N LYS A 171 15.15 10.78 17.12
CA LYS A 171 14.63 12.15 16.96
C LYS A 171 14.98 12.75 15.59
N ILE A 172 16.19 12.52 15.08
CA ILE A 172 16.55 12.94 13.72
C ILE A 172 15.57 12.32 12.72
N ILE A 173 15.37 10.99 12.77
CA ILE A 173 14.48 10.29 11.84
C ILE A 173 13.03 10.76 11.98
N TYR A 174 12.57 10.98 13.21
CA TYR A 174 11.24 11.51 13.49
C TYR A 174 11.03 12.89 12.84
N GLU A 175 12.00 13.80 12.97
CA GLU A 175 11.95 15.10 12.30
C GLU A 175 11.91 14.95 10.78
N ILE A 176 12.72 14.07 10.19
CA ILE A 176 12.67 13.79 8.75
C ILE A 176 11.25 13.38 8.34
N MET A 177 10.67 12.40 9.04
CA MET A 177 9.30 11.94 8.77
C MET A 177 8.29 13.08 8.89
N LEU A 178 8.41 13.96 9.90
CA LEU A 178 7.55 15.13 10.04
C LEU A 178 7.72 16.12 8.89
N ARG A 179 8.95 16.42 8.44
CA ARG A 179 9.21 17.32 7.31
C ARG A 179 8.61 16.78 6.01
N ILE A 180 8.69 15.47 5.82
CA ILE A 180 8.08 14.74 4.70
C ILE A 180 6.56 14.84 4.74
N ILE A 181 5.93 14.56 5.89
CA ILE A 181 4.45 14.61 6.03
C ILE A 181 3.94 16.05 5.89
N ASN A 182 4.63 17.02 6.47
CA ASN A 182 4.25 18.43 6.41
C ASN A 182 4.60 19.11 5.08
N GLN A 183 5.22 18.40 4.12
CA GLN A 183 5.69 18.96 2.83
C GLN A 183 6.62 20.17 3.01
N GLN A 184 7.54 20.04 3.96
CA GLN A 184 8.55 21.03 4.31
C GLN A 184 9.97 20.57 4.00
N ILE A 185 10.15 19.28 3.69
CA ILE A 185 11.45 18.73 3.31
C ILE A 185 12.01 19.48 2.10
N PRO A 186 13.29 19.87 2.10
CA PRO A 186 13.93 20.45 0.92
C PRO A 186 13.90 19.45 -0.24
N GLU A 187 13.37 19.84 -1.39
CA GLU A 187 13.31 18.94 -2.56
C GLU A 187 14.70 18.40 -2.94
N ILE A 188 15.71 19.26 -2.81
CA ILE A 188 17.09 18.97 -3.20
C ILE A 188 17.78 17.89 -2.36
N VAL A 189 17.23 17.48 -1.20
CA VAL A 189 17.84 16.42 -0.37
C VAL A 189 17.30 15.03 -0.68
N ILE A 190 16.24 14.93 -1.49
CA ILE A 190 15.65 13.65 -1.89
C ILE A 190 16.55 13.05 -2.99
N ASN A 191 17.00 11.81 -2.79
CA ASN A 191 17.97 11.11 -3.65
C ASN A 191 19.27 11.86 -3.92
N ASN A 192 19.69 12.79 -3.06
CA ASN A 192 20.88 13.59 -3.32
C ASN A 192 21.87 13.56 -2.14
N PRO A 193 23.08 13.01 -2.32
CA PRO A 193 24.11 12.99 -1.29
C PRO A 193 24.95 14.28 -1.23
N GLU A 194 24.79 15.22 -2.16
CA GLU A 194 25.70 16.38 -2.26
C GLU A 194 25.48 17.46 -1.20
N TYR A 195 24.34 17.41 -0.49
CA TYR A 195 23.91 18.46 0.43
C TYR A 195 23.83 17.94 1.84
N GLN A 196 24.35 18.74 2.77
CA GLN A 196 24.16 18.51 4.19
C GLN A 196 22.84 19.13 4.64
N TRP A 197 22.08 18.42 5.46
CA TRP A 197 20.76 18.88 5.92
C TRP A 197 20.60 18.69 7.42
N ASN A 198 20.06 19.71 8.08
CA ASN A 198 19.66 19.64 9.48
C ASN A 198 18.13 19.52 9.57
N PRO A 199 17.57 18.34 9.92
CA PRO A 199 16.13 18.14 9.98
C PRO A 199 15.43 18.95 11.08
N PHE A 200 16.13 19.24 12.18
CA PHE A 200 15.58 20.00 13.31
C PHE A 200 15.32 21.46 12.95
N THR A 201 16.29 22.11 12.30
CA THR A 201 16.17 23.53 11.87
C THR A 201 15.63 23.67 10.45
N ASN A 202 15.56 22.56 9.71
CA ASN A 202 15.22 22.48 8.30
C ASN A 202 16.10 23.36 7.40
N LYS A 203 17.41 23.37 7.65
CA LYS A 203 18.39 24.16 6.90
C LYS A 203 19.31 23.26 6.09
N ILE A 204 19.64 23.70 4.88
CA ILE A 204 20.56 22.99 3.98
C ILE A 204 21.89 23.72 3.87
N TYR A 205 22.95 22.95 3.65
CA TYR A 205 24.31 23.46 3.55
C TYR A 205 25.08 22.76 2.43
N LYS A 206 25.96 23.50 1.76
CA LYS A 206 27.01 22.98 0.86
C LYS A 206 28.31 23.70 1.21
N ASP A 207 29.38 22.94 1.43
CA ASP A 207 30.68 23.49 1.87
C ASP A 207 30.56 24.42 3.10
N LYS A 208 29.73 24.03 4.08
CA LYS A 208 29.39 24.79 5.30
C LYS A 208 28.69 26.14 5.07
N LYS A 209 28.28 26.46 3.84
CA LYS A 209 27.47 27.63 3.53
C LYS A 209 26.00 27.25 3.52
N GLU A 210 25.20 28.00 4.27
CA GLU A 210 23.74 27.86 4.26
C GLU A 210 23.20 28.24 2.89
N LEU A 211 22.27 27.44 2.37
CA LEU A 211 21.61 27.69 1.09
C LEU A 211 20.10 27.85 1.29
N ALA A 212 19.48 28.68 0.45
CA ALA A 212 18.04 28.70 0.32
C ALA A 212 17.58 27.42 -0.42
N PHE A 213 16.36 26.97 -0.12
CA PHE A 213 15.77 25.80 -0.77
C PHE A 213 14.29 26.01 -1.03
N THR A 214 13.77 25.19 -1.93
CA THR A 214 12.33 25.04 -2.17
C THR A 214 11.87 23.74 -1.51
N PRO A 215 10.82 23.77 -0.66
CA PRO A 215 10.21 22.56 -0.16
C PRO A 215 9.65 21.68 -1.29
N GLU A 216 9.61 20.37 -1.08
CA GLU A 216 8.92 19.46 -1.97
C GLU A 216 7.46 19.93 -2.23
N PRO A 217 7.00 20.01 -3.48
CA PRO A 217 5.60 20.30 -3.80
C PRO A 217 4.62 19.30 -3.17
N LEU A 218 3.31 19.55 -3.30
CA LEU A 218 2.26 18.66 -2.77
C LEU A 218 2.12 17.32 -3.53
N THR A 219 3.19 16.83 -4.17
CA THR A 219 3.26 15.61 -4.98
C THR A 219 2.75 14.37 -4.23
N ARG A 220 3.20 14.15 -2.98
CA ARG A 220 2.69 13.07 -2.11
C ARG A 220 1.17 13.07 -2.00
N TYR A 221 0.59 14.23 -1.67
CA TYR A 221 -0.86 14.36 -1.51
C TYR A 221 -1.61 14.26 -2.83
N LYS A 222 -0.99 14.65 -3.95
CA LYS A 222 -1.53 14.41 -5.28
C LYS A 222 -1.62 12.92 -5.59
N HIS A 223 -0.59 12.12 -5.27
CA HIS A 223 -0.66 10.66 -5.40
C HIS A 223 -1.75 10.05 -4.52
N PHE A 224 -1.86 10.48 -3.24
CA PHE A 224 -2.96 10.04 -2.37
C PHE A 224 -4.34 10.35 -2.96
N LEU A 225 -4.54 11.57 -3.47
CA LEU A 225 -5.80 11.98 -4.10
C LEU A 225 -6.09 11.17 -5.38
N ASN A 226 -5.07 10.92 -6.21
CA ASN A 226 -5.21 10.11 -7.42
C ASN A 226 -5.61 8.66 -7.07
N ASN A 227 -4.99 8.07 -6.05
CA ASN A 227 -5.36 6.74 -5.55
C ASN A 227 -6.81 6.71 -5.04
N PHE A 228 -7.21 7.71 -4.24
CA PHE A 228 -8.59 7.86 -3.79
C PHE A 228 -9.58 7.95 -4.96
N ASN A 229 -9.31 8.83 -5.93
CA ASN A 229 -10.18 9.01 -7.09
C ASN A 229 -10.28 7.72 -7.92
N SER A 230 -9.17 7.02 -8.13
CA SER A 230 -9.15 5.75 -8.86
C SER A 230 -9.96 4.64 -8.16
N ALA A 231 -9.91 4.59 -6.82
CA ALA A 231 -10.73 3.66 -6.05
C ALA A 231 -12.23 4.02 -6.13
N LYS A 232 -12.55 5.31 -6.08
CA LYS A 232 -13.93 5.83 -6.18
C LYS A 232 -14.56 5.56 -7.55
N MET A 233 -13.78 5.52 -8.64
CA MET A 233 -14.30 5.19 -9.99
C MET A 233 -14.97 3.81 -10.05
N ILE A 234 -14.65 2.90 -9.12
CA ILE A 234 -15.21 1.55 -9.06
C ILE A 234 -16.58 1.53 -8.36
N ASP A 235 -16.87 2.51 -7.49
CA ASP A 235 -18.07 2.54 -6.64
C ASP A 235 -19.38 2.35 -7.41
N PRO A 236 -19.62 2.99 -8.58
CA PRO A 236 -20.87 2.83 -9.33
C PRO A 236 -21.15 1.40 -9.83
N TYR A 237 -20.13 0.55 -9.90
CA TYR A 237 -20.24 -0.81 -10.45
C TYR A 237 -20.48 -1.89 -9.38
N TYR A 238 -20.48 -1.49 -8.09
CA TYR A 238 -20.73 -2.36 -6.96
C TYR A 238 -21.94 -1.85 -6.15
N PRO A 239 -23.18 -2.09 -6.61
CA PRO A 239 -24.38 -1.60 -5.92
C PRO A 239 -24.52 -2.15 -4.50
N ASP A 240 -24.13 -3.41 -4.27
CA ASP A 240 -24.17 -4.03 -2.93
C ASP A 240 -23.05 -3.51 -2.01
N PHE A 241 -21.95 -3.02 -2.60
CA PHE A 241 -20.77 -2.52 -1.89
C PHE A 241 -20.32 -1.17 -2.46
N PRO A 242 -21.13 -0.10 -2.29
CA PRO A 242 -20.98 1.15 -3.04
C PRO A 242 -19.81 2.03 -2.56
N THR A 243 -18.97 1.53 -1.65
CA THR A 243 -17.78 2.23 -1.18
C THR A 243 -16.58 1.28 -1.12
N GLN A 244 -15.38 1.83 -1.25
CA GLN A 244 -14.15 1.07 -1.06
C GLN A 244 -14.09 0.38 0.30
N ILE A 245 -14.59 1.04 1.36
CA ILE A 245 -14.61 0.49 2.72
C ILE A 245 -15.49 -0.78 2.76
N LYS A 246 -16.73 -0.70 2.27
CA LYS A 246 -17.62 -1.87 2.21
C LYS A 246 -17.04 -3.00 1.39
N ARG A 247 -16.43 -2.73 0.22
CA ARG A 247 -15.76 -3.77 -0.57
C ARG A 247 -14.62 -4.45 0.18
N VAL A 248 -13.81 -3.69 0.91
CA VAL A 248 -12.69 -4.25 1.67
C VAL A 248 -13.18 -5.10 2.85
N PHE A 249 -14.15 -4.62 3.62
CA PHE A 249 -14.64 -5.32 4.80
C PHE A 249 -15.58 -6.47 4.45
N GLU A 250 -16.60 -6.24 3.64
CA GLU A 250 -17.66 -7.23 3.39
C GLU A 250 -17.26 -8.26 2.34
N ALA A 251 -16.65 -7.84 1.22
CA ALA A 251 -16.30 -8.77 0.13
C ALA A 251 -14.86 -9.32 0.23
N GLY A 252 -13.91 -8.47 0.65
CA GLY A 252 -12.49 -8.84 0.71
C GLY A 252 -12.13 -9.62 1.97
N ARG A 253 -12.36 -9.02 3.14
CA ARG A 253 -11.99 -9.58 4.44
C ARG A 253 -13.06 -10.46 5.06
N GLU A 254 -14.30 -10.34 4.58
CA GLU A 254 -15.48 -11.02 5.13
C GLU A 254 -15.60 -10.83 6.66
N ILE A 255 -15.43 -9.59 7.12
CA ILE A 255 -15.54 -9.23 8.54
C ILE A 255 -16.30 -7.90 8.69
N PRO A 256 -17.27 -7.79 9.61
CA PRO A 256 -18.01 -6.55 9.81
C PRO A 256 -17.09 -5.42 10.27
N GLU A 257 -17.24 -4.24 9.65
CA GLU A 257 -16.48 -3.03 10.01
C GLU A 257 -16.64 -2.67 11.48
N ALA A 258 -17.88 -2.71 11.99
CA ALA A 258 -18.19 -2.38 13.38
C ALA A 258 -17.51 -3.32 14.40
N GLU A 259 -17.34 -4.61 14.08
CA GLU A 259 -16.63 -5.54 14.95
C GLU A 259 -15.13 -5.21 15.01
N VAL A 260 -14.55 -4.85 13.87
CA VAL A 260 -13.14 -4.44 13.80
C VAL A 260 -12.92 -3.13 14.54
N GLU A 261 -13.81 -2.14 14.38
CA GLU A 261 -13.76 -0.89 15.13
C GLU A 261 -13.87 -1.13 16.64
N ALA A 262 -14.82 -1.99 17.07
CA ALA A 262 -14.99 -2.34 18.46
C ALA A 262 -13.74 -3.04 19.02
N LEU A 263 -13.14 -3.96 18.27
CA LEU A 263 -11.89 -4.64 18.65
C LEU A 263 -10.77 -3.63 18.86
N PHE A 264 -10.51 -2.75 17.89
CA PHE A 264 -9.46 -1.73 18.02
C PHE A 264 -9.73 -0.79 19.19
N THR A 265 -10.97 -0.30 19.33
CA THR A 265 -11.38 0.59 20.42
C THR A 265 -11.16 -0.06 21.78
N SER A 266 -11.53 -1.33 21.93
CA SER A 266 -11.33 -2.09 23.17
C SER A 266 -9.85 -2.26 23.51
N PHE A 267 -9.02 -2.53 22.51
CA PHE A 267 -7.59 -2.74 22.67
C PHE A 267 -6.88 -1.44 23.08
N ILE A 268 -7.07 -0.35 22.32
CA ILE A 268 -6.41 0.93 22.58
C ILE A 268 -6.89 1.58 23.89
N SER A 269 -8.12 1.31 24.31
CA SER A 269 -8.69 1.82 25.56
C SER A 269 -8.44 0.92 26.77
N SER A 270 -7.72 -0.20 26.59
CA SER A 270 -7.51 -1.18 27.64
C SER A 270 -6.69 -0.63 28.82
N PRO A 271 -6.91 -1.12 30.06
CA PRO A 271 -6.09 -0.76 31.21
C PRO A 271 -4.59 -1.04 31.01
N GLN A 272 -4.25 -2.04 30.19
CA GLN A 272 -2.89 -2.43 29.84
C GLN A 272 -2.16 -1.30 29.12
N VAL A 273 -2.80 -0.64 28.15
CA VAL A 273 -2.22 0.53 27.45
C VAL A 273 -1.89 1.65 28.44
N LYS A 274 -2.77 1.92 29.43
CA LYS A 274 -2.49 2.90 30.49
C LYS A 274 -1.30 2.49 31.37
N LYS A 275 -1.18 1.21 31.72
CA LYS A 275 -0.04 0.67 32.49
C LYS A 275 1.27 0.81 31.71
N VAL A 276 1.26 0.50 30.41
CA VAL A 276 2.41 0.67 29.52
C VAL A 276 2.80 2.15 29.42
N GLY A 277 1.83 3.06 29.25
CA GLY A 277 2.08 4.51 29.24
C GLY A 277 2.78 5.00 30.52
N LYS A 278 2.36 4.52 31.70
CA LYS A 278 3.03 4.83 32.98
C LYS A 278 4.46 4.29 33.07
N LEU A 279 4.76 3.15 32.42
CA LEU A 279 6.13 2.63 32.35
C LEU A 279 7.00 3.47 31.43
N ILE A 280 6.46 3.89 30.28
CA ILE A 280 7.16 4.75 29.32
C ILE A 280 7.47 6.11 29.97
N GLN A 281 6.55 6.71 30.73
CA GLN A 281 6.77 8.00 31.40
C GLN A 281 7.95 8.01 32.40
N LYS A 282 8.35 6.84 32.92
CA LYS A 282 9.47 6.73 33.86
C LYS A 282 10.85 6.68 33.17
N ARG A 283 10.87 6.55 31.84
CA ARG A 283 12.09 6.53 31.02
C ARG A 283 12.30 7.89 30.37
#